data_AF-A0A7C2AG90-F1
#
_entry.id   AF-A0A7C2AG90-F1
#
_cell.length_a   1.000
_cell.length_b   1.000
_cell.length_c   1.000
_cell.angle_alpha   90.00
_cell.angle_beta   90.00
_cell.angle_gamma   90.00
#
_symmetry.space_group_name_H-M   'P 1'
#
loop_
_entity.id
_entity.type
_entity.pdbx_description
1 polymer ?
#
loop_
_entity_poly.entity_id
_entity_poly.type
_entity_poly.pdbx_seq_one_letter_code
_entity_poly.pdbx_strand_id
1 'polypeptide(L)'
;MKNTLLPGDFVLINKAAYSLSTPKFFPLTNLTMNSVQILSYSKPKTGDVIVFEFPGFPYELHPARPKNFVKRVIGTPGDTVLIKNGQVLVNGR
;
A
#
# COMPACT_ATOMS: atom_id res chain seq x y z
N MET A 1 -1.33 -13.51 -1.29
CA MET A 1 -0.20 -13.40 -2.23
C MET A 1 0.60 -14.70 -2.32
N LYS A 2 0.08 -15.87 -1.89
CA LYS A 2 0.85 -17.13 -1.76
C LYS A 2 1.57 -17.56 -3.06
N ASN A 3 1.05 -17.20 -4.22
CA ASN A 3 1.67 -17.52 -5.51
C ASN A 3 2.82 -16.55 -5.91
N THR A 4 3.11 -15.52 -5.11
CA THR A 4 4.14 -14.49 -5.38
C THR A 4 5.01 -14.20 -4.17
N LEU A 5 4.42 -14.12 -2.98
CA LEU A 5 5.09 -13.88 -1.71
C LEU A 5 4.62 -14.92 -0.69
N LEU A 6 5.58 -15.63 -0.10
CA LEU A 6 5.39 -16.66 0.91
C LEU A 6 5.70 -16.12 2.31
N PRO A 7 5.08 -16.68 3.36
CA PRO A 7 5.49 -16.39 4.74
C PRO A 7 6.97 -16.71 4.94
N GLY A 8 7.75 -15.72 5.38
CA GLY A 8 9.20 -15.82 5.56
C GLY A 8 10.02 -15.08 4.51
N ASP A 9 9.41 -14.64 3.41
CA ASP A 9 10.11 -13.86 2.39
C ASP A 9 10.52 -12.48 2.93
N PHE A 10 11.76 -12.09 2.64
CA PHE A 10 12.25 -10.73 2.84
C PHE A 10 12.09 -9.95 1.54
N VAL A 11 11.39 -8.82 1.59
CA VAL A 11 11.12 -7.99 0.42
C VAL A 11 11.86 -6.66 0.50
N LEU A 12 12.46 -6.25 -0.61
CA LEU A 12 13.00 -4.90 -0.77
C LEU A 12 11.91 -3.99 -1.35
N ILE A 13 11.70 -2.83 -0.72
CA ILE A 13 10.64 -1.89 -1.10
C ILE A 13 11.28 -0.60 -1.60
N ASN A 14 10.92 -0.18 -2.82
CA ASN A 14 11.32 1.11 -3.36
C ASN A 14 10.25 2.18 -3.12
N LYS A 15 10.30 2.85 -1.95
CA LYS A 15 9.38 3.96 -1.64
C LYS A 15 9.63 5.19 -2.54
N ALA A 16 10.90 5.42 -2.90
CA ALA A 16 11.33 6.51 -3.78
C ALA A 16 10.91 6.35 -5.25
N ALA A 17 10.18 5.29 -5.60
CA ALA A 17 9.52 5.19 -6.90
C ALA A 17 8.19 5.94 -6.95
N TYR A 18 7.59 6.28 -5.80
CA TYR A 18 6.25 6.87 -5.72
C TYR A 18 6.24 8.25 -5.06
N SER A 19 6.90 8.36 -3.91
CA SER A 19 6.88 9.58 -3.13
C SER A 19 8.17 9.79 -2.33
N LEU A 20 8.45 11.06 -2.08
CA LEU A 20 9.47 11.47 -1.14
C LEU A 20 8.77 11.81 0.18
N SER A 21 9.12 11.12 1.24
CA SER A 21 8.53 11.30 2.57
C SER A 21 9.61 11.38 3.65
N THR A 22 9.31 12.09 4.75
CA THR A 22 10.22 12.15 5.89
C THR A 22 10.32 10.79 6.60
N PRO A 23 11.47 10.47 7.21
CA PRO A 23 11.60 9.27 8.03
C PRO A 23 10.65 9.34 9.24
N LYS A 24 10.12 8.18 9.65
CA LYS A 24 9.24 8.07 10.83
C LYS A 24 9.96 8.25 12.16
N PHE A 25 11.29 8.25 12.15
CA PHE A 25 12.12 8.44 13.32
C PHE A 25 13.03 9.63 13.08
N PHE A 26 13.22 10.45 14.11
CA PHE A 26 14.21 11.51 14.02
C PHE A 26 15.61 10.89 14.08
N PRO A 27 16.48 11.16 13.11
CA PRO A 27 17.83 10.62 13.14
C PRO A 27 18.53 11.11 14.42
N LEU A 28 19.21 10.22 15.13
CA LEU A 28 19.95 10.49 16.38
C LEU A 28 19.09 10.66 17.65
N THR A 29 17.77 10.50 17.59
CA THR A 29 16.92 10.43 18.79
C THR A 29 15.90 9.30 18.68
N ASN A 30 15.50 8.69 19.80
CA ASN A 30 14.47 7.64 19.83
C ASN A 30 13.03 8.19 19.71
N LEU A 31 12.88 9.37 19.08
CA LEU A 31 11.60 10.04 18.93
C LEU A 31 10.96 9.63 17.60
N THR A 32 9.74 9.10 17.67
CA THR A 32 8.92 8.78 16.50
C THR A 32 8.07 9.98 16.09
N MET A 33 8.09 10.31 14.80
CA MET A 33 7.25 11.31 14.16
C MET A 33 6.40 10.68 13.06
N ASN A 34 5.28 11.33 12.75
CA ASN A 34 4.49 10.95 11.58
C ASN A 34 5.28 11.26 10.31
N SER A 35 5.35 10.28 9.40
CA SER A 35 5.95 10.47 8.08
C SER A 35 5.12 11.47 7.29
N VAL A 36 5.71 12.61 6.95
CA VAL A 36 5.10 13.63 6.12
C VAL A 36 5.51 13.39 4.68
N GLN A 37 4.54 13.24 3.79
CA GLN A 37 4.79 13.16 2.35
C GLN A 37 5.11 14.55 1.82
N ILE A 38 6.33 14.71 1.30
CA ILE A 38 6.84 15.99 0.79
C ILE A 38 6.45 16.16 -0.67
N LEU A 39 6.65 15.11 -1.47
CA LEU A 39 6.39 15.14 -2.91
C LEU A 39 5.81 13.81 -3.39
N SER A 40 4.80 13.87 -4.24
CA SER A 40 4.24 12.71 -4.95
C SER A 40 4.46 12.90 -6.44
N TYR A 41 5.25 12.02 -7.06
CA TYR A 41 5.60 12.14 -8.49
C TYR A 41 5.07 10.97 -9.32
N SER A 42 4.75 9.83 -8.70
CA SER A 42 4.14 8.70 -9.39
C SER A 42 2.97 8.12 -8.61
N LYS A 43 1.95 7.66 -9.33
CA LYS A 43 0.79 6.96 -8.77
C LYS A 43 0.94 5.45 -8.99
N PRO A 44 0.45 4.60 -8.07
CA PRO A 44 0.40 3.16 -8.28
C PRO A 44 -0.31 2.81 -9.59
N LYS A 45 0.26 1.88 -10.34
CA LYS A 45 -0.31 1.40 -11.62
C LYS A 45 -0.89 0.00 -11.44
N THR A 46 -1.84 -0.36 -12.29
CA THR A 46 -2.39 -1.72 -12.33
C THR A 46 -1.26 -2.73 -12.50
N GLY A 47 -1.25 -3.76 -11.66
CA GLY A 47 -0.21 -4.80 -11.63
C GLY A 47 0.87 -4.57 -10.59
N ASP A 48 1.09 -3.34 -10.09
CA ASP A 48 2.09 -3.05 -9.06
C ASP A 48 1.82 -3.85 -7.78
N VAL A 49 2.87 -4.34 -7.13
CA VAL A 49 2.79 -4.88 -5.77
C VAL A 49 3.23 -3.77 -4.81
N ILE A 50 2.27 -3.25 -4.05
CA ILE A 50 2.48 -2.12 -3.17
C ILE A 50 2.41 -2.51 -1.70
N VAL A 51 3.11 -1.74 -0.88
CA VAL A 51 3.01 -1.78 0.58
C VAL A 51 2.32 -0.50 1.04
N PHE A 52 1.24 -0.65 1.81
CA PHE A 52 0.48 0.48 2.34
C PHE A 52 0.04 0.22 3.78
N GLU A 53 -0.23 1.28 4.51
CA GLU A 53 -0.77 1.19 5.86
C GLU A 53 -2.26 0.84 5.79
N PHE A 54 -2.68 -0.15 6.58
CA PHE A 54 -4.07 -0.56 6.65
C PHE A 54 -4.94 0.62 7.07
N PRO A 55 -5.95 1.00 6.25
CA PRO A 55 -6.75 2.20 6.51
C PRO A 55 -7.74 2.04 7.67
N GLY A 56 -7.88 0.84 8.24
CA GLY A 56 -8.90 0.52 9.23
C GLY A 56 -10.11 -0.21 8.63
N PHE A 57 -10.97 -0.73 9.50
CA PHE A 57 -12.28 -1.24 9.08
C PHE A 57 -13.26 -0.09 8.86
N PRO A 58 -14.34 -0.30 8.08
CA PRO A 58 -15.45 0.64 8.03
C PRO A 58 -15.89 0.98 9.48
N TYR A 59 -16.14 2.25 9.77
CA TYR A 59 -16.50 2.78 11.10
C TYR A 59 -15.36 2.93 12.12
N GLU A 60 -14.12 2.56 11.78
CA GLU A 60 -12.94 2.90 12.60
C GLU A 60 -12.32 4.22 12.10
N LEU A 61 -12.51 5.31 12.84
CA LEU A 61 -11.87 6.60 12.54
C LEU A 61 -10.35 6.57 12.76
N HIS A 62 -9.86 5.71 13.67
CA HIS A 62 -8.45 5.56 14.00
C HIS A 62 -8.14 4.08 14.27
N PRO A 63 -7.56 3.33 13.31
CA PRO A 63 -7.21 1.93 13.54
C PRO A 63 -6.19 1.80 14.68
N ALA A 64 -6.48 0.92 15.64
CA ALA A 64 -5.73 0.81 16.89
C ALA A 64 -4.24 0.42 16.73
N ARG A 65 -3.84 -0.10 15.56
CA ARG A 65 -2.43 -0.40 15.25
C ARG A 65 -2.13 -0.16 13.77
N PRO A 66 -1.12 0.65 13.42
CA PRO A 66 -0.66 0.75 12.05
C PRO A 66 -0.08 -0.61 11.62
N LYS A 67 -0.72 -1.25 10.63
CA LYS A 67 -0.25 -2.51 10.05
C LYS A 67 0.06 -2.27 8.58
N ASN A 68 1.25 -2.66 8.13
CA ASN A 68 1.59 -2.64 6.71
C ASN A 68 1.00 -3.87 6.02
N PHE A 69 0.33 -3.65 4.89
CA PHE A 69 -0.22 -4.69 4.04
C PHE A 69 0.51 -4.71 2.71
N VAL A 70 0.76 -5.90 2.18
CA VAL A 70 1.33 -6.09 0.85
C VAL A 70 0.25 -6.68 -0.07
N LYS A 71 -0.15 -5.94 -1.10
CA LYS A 71 -1.18 -6.35 -2.06
C LYS A 71 -0.81 -5.90 -3.47
N ARG A 72 -1.47 -6.52 -4.46
CA ARG A 72 -1.35 -6.12 -5.87
C ARG A 72 -2.46 -5.13 -6.22
N VAL A 73 -2.12 -4.07 -6.95
CA VAL A 73 -3.08 -3.12 -7.50
C VAL A 73 -3.81 -3.77 -8.67
N ILE A 74 -5.14 -3.85 -8.57
CA ILE A 74 -5.98 -4.45 -9.61
C ILE A 74 -6.74 -3.39 -10.41
N GLY A 75 -7.21 -2.33 -9.75
CA GLY A 75 -7.85 -1.17 -10.38
C GLY A 75 -7.25 0.12 -9.86
N THR A 76 -7.28 1.13 -10.71
CA THR A 76 -6.84 2.51 -10.44
C THR A 76 -8.05 3.45 -10.47
N PRO A 77 -7.93 4.72 -10.03
CA PRO A 77 -9.05 5.64 -10.05
C PRO A 77 -9.68 5.75 -11.44
N GLY A 78 -11.00 5.51 -11.52
CA GLY A 78 -11.76 5.45 -12.78
C GLY A 78 -12.10 4.03 -13.25
N ASP A 79 -11.42 3.00 -12.73
CA ASP A 79 -11.73 1.62 -13.07
C ASP A 79 -12.94 1.10 -12.29
N THR A 80 -13.79 0.34 -12.97
CA THR A 80 -14.85 -0.46 -12.36
C THR A 80 -14.36 -1.88 -12.14
N VAL A 81 -14.26 -2.32 -10.88
CA VAL A 81 -13.80 -3.67 -10.53
C VAL A 81 -14.97 -4.50 -10.04
N LEU A 82 -15.22 -5.63 -10.71
CA LEU A 82 -16.23 -6.61 -10.33
C LEU A 82 -15.55 -7.93 -9.99
N ILE A 83 -15.95 -8.55 -8.87
CA ILE A 83 -15.51 -9.90 -8.51
C ILE A 83 -16.73 -10.82 -8.62
N LYS A 84 -16.70 -11.78 -9.54
CA LYS A 84 -17.79 -12.74 -9.77
C LYS A 84 -17.23 -14.14 -9.91
N ASN A 85 -17.73 -15.09 -9.11
CA ASN A 85 -17.30 -16.49 -9.12
C ASN A 85 -15.78 -16.67 -8.98
N GLY A 86 -15.13 -15.84 -8.16
CA GLY A 86 -13.68 -15.85 -7.96
C GLY A 86 -12.86 -15.25 -9.10
N GLN A 87 -13.50 -14.80 -10.19
CA GLN A 87 -12.84 -14.05 -11.26
C GLN A 87 -12.96 -12.55 -11.02
N VAL A 88 -11.91 -11.82 -11.38
CA VAL A 88 -11.88 -10.36 -11.29
C VAL A 88 -12.01 -9.79 -12.69
N LEU A 89 -12.99 -8.92 -12.88
CA LEU A 89 -13.29 -8.20 -14.11
C LEU A 89 -12.99 -6.72 -13.87
N VAL A 90 -12.19 -6.11 -14.74
CA VAL A 90 -11.85 -4.68 -14.71
C VAL A 90 -12.41 -4.02 -15.96
N ASN A 91 -13.32 -3.06 -15.78
CA ASN A 91 -14.04 -2.40 -16.88
C ASN A 91 -14.76 -3.39 -17.81
N GLY A 92 -15.33 -4.45 -17.23
CA GLY A 92 -16.07 -5.49 -17.94
C GLY A 92 -15.22 -6.54 -18.66
N ARG A 93 -13.88 -6.52 -18.48
CA ARG A 93 -12.94 -7.47 -19.08
C ARG A 93 -12.17 -8.26 -18.03
#